data_AF-A0A931FVF9-F1
#
_entry.id   AF-A0A931FVF9-F1
#
_cell.length_a   1.000
_cell.length_b   1.000
_cell.length_c   1.000
_cell.angle_alpha   90.00
_cell.angle_beta   90.00
_cell.angle_gamma   90.00
#
_symmetry.space_group_name_H-M   'P 1'
#
loop_
_entity.id
_entity.type
_entity.pdbx_description
1 polymer ?
#
loop_
_entity_poly.entity_id
_entity_poly.type
_entity_poly.pdbx_seq_one_letter_code
_entity_poly.pdbx_strand_id
1 'polypeptide(L)' 'MESSIKVYHRLTAAQFGVPDAFFKKHIKGKRLPVVGFTGGFYTVQVQGDTYTVHSSDVGANYTSKGGS' A
#
# COMPACT_ATOMS: atom_id res chain seq x y z
N MET A 1 7.29 14.88 -1.42
CA MET A 1 6.61 14.34 -0.22
C MET A 1 6.51 12.84 -0.42
N GLU A 2 7.29 12.04 0.32
CA GLU A 2 7.17 10.59 0.24
C GLU A 2 5.99 10.14 1.10
N SER A 3 4.99 9.51 0.48
CA SER A 3 3.81 8.99 1.16
C SER A 3 3.89 7.47 1.18
N SER A 4 3.60 6.84 2.30
CA SER A 4 3.58 5.38 2.41
C SER A 4 2.32 4.92 3.12
N ILE A 5 1.73 3.82 2.67
CA ILE A 5 0.58 3.20 3.33
C ILE A 5 0.97 1.89 3.99
N LYS A 6 0.26 1.54 5.07
CA LYS A 6 0.28 0.20 5.64
C LYS A 6 -1.08 -0.45 5.39
N VAL A 7 -1.06 -1.55 4.65
CA VAL A 7 -2.25 -2.36 4.36
C VAL A 7 -2.78 -2.98 5.66
N TYR A 8 -4.10 -2.96 5.86
CA TYR A 8 -4.73 -3.51 7.05
C TYR A 8 -4.54 -5.04 7.14
N HIS A 9 -4.53 -5.59 8.35
CA HIS A 9 -4.29 -7.02 8.56
C HIS A 9 -5.36 -7.93 7.91
N ARG A 10 -6.53 -7.39 7.60
CA ARG A 10 -7.63 -8.13 6.95
C ARG A 10 -7.50 -8.22 5.43
N LEU A 11 -6.71 -7.37 4.78
CA LEU A 11 -6.57 -7.46 3.35
C LEU A 11 -5.74 -8.70 3.00
N THR A 12 -6.28 -9.52 2.10
CA THR A 12 -5.69 -10.79 1.69
C THR A 12 -4.94 -10.66 0.38
N ALA A 13 -4.05 -11.63 0.10
CA ALA A 13 -3.32 -11.69 -1.15
C ALA A 13 -4.26 -11.73 -2.38
N ALA A 14 -5.40 -12.43 -2.25
CA ALA A 14 -6.43 -12.50 -3.29
C ALA A 14 -7.06 -11.12 -3.57
N GLN A 15 -7.38 -10.34 -2.54
CA GLN A 15 -7.89 -8.98 -2.70
C GLN A 15 -6.86 -8.02 -3.30
N PHE A 16 -5.58 -8.30 -3.07
CA PHE A 16 -4.47 -7.54 -3.66
C PHE A 16 -4.09 -8.07 -5.07
N GLY A 17 -4.67 -9.18 -5.52
CA GLY A 17 -4.36 -9.78 -6.83
C GLY A 17 -2.96 -10.38 -6.95
N VAL A 18 -2.33 -10.78 -5.85
CA VAL A 18 -0.96 -11.35 -5.84
C VAL A 18 -0.91 -12.72 -5.15
N PRO A 19 0.16 -13.51 -5.40
CA PRO A 19 0.37 -14.77 -4.67
C PRO A 19 0.56 -14.55 -3.17
N ASP A 20 0.07 -15.48 -2.35
CA ASP A 20 0.09 -15.37 -0.88
C ASP A 20 1.52 -15.27 -0.30
N ALA A 21 2.47 -16.01 -0.89
CA ALA A 21 3.89 -15.93 -0.54
C ALA A 21 4.48 -14.54 -0.81
N PHE A 22 4.11 -13.92 -1.93
CA PHE A 22 4.55 -12.56 -2.28
C PHE A 22 3.93 -11.54 -1.33
N PHE A 23 2.62 -11.66 -1.07
CA PHE A 23 1.90 -10.79 -0.16
C PHE A 23 2.51 -10.80 1.24
N LYS A 24 2.71 -11.98 1.83
CA LYS A 24 3.29 -12.10 3.18
C LYS A 24 4.72 -11.57 3.26
N LYS A 25 5.51 -11.71 2.20
CA LYS A 25 6.93 -11.31 2.18
C LYS A 25 7.14 -9.81 1.91
N HIS A 26 6.37 -9.25 0.98
CA HIS A 26 6.61 -7.89 0.45
C HIS A 26 5.54 -6.86 0.82
N ILE A 27 4.32 -7.29 1.21
CA ILE A 27 3.19 -6.38 1.43
C ILE A 27 2.70 -6.40 2.87
N LYS A 28 2.40 -7.58 3.42
CA LYS A 28 1.78 -7.74 4.73
C LYS A 28 2.67 -7.14 5.82
N GLY A 29 2.16 -6.11 6.50
CA GLY A 29 2.87 -5.43 7.59
C GLY A 29 4.03 -4.55 7.14
N LYS A 30 4.32 -4.46 5.84
CA LYS A 30 5.31 -3.57 5.26
C LYS A 30 4.68 -2.20 4.96
N ARG A 31 5.53 -1.17 4.91
CA ARG A 31 5.14 0.16 4.40
C ARG A 31 5.32 0.13 2.89
N LEU A 32 4.26 0.43 2.16
CA LEU A 32 4.27 0.46 0.70
C LEU A 32 4.37 1.91 0.25
N PRO A 33 5.34 2.26 -0.61
CA PRO A 33 5.47 3.60 -1.16
C PRO A 33 4.29 3.90 -2.08
N VAL A 34 3.58 4.98 -1.80
CA VAL A 34 2.49 5.50 -2.62
C VAL A 34 3.08 6.39 -3.70
N VAL A 35 2.83 6.03 -4.95
CA VAL A 35 3.22 6.81 -6.14
C VAL A 35 2.08 7.68 -6.65
N GLY A 36 0.84 7.42 -6.23
CA GLY A 36 -0.32 8.24 -6.60
C GLY A 36 -1.57 7.93 -5.77
N PHE A 37 -2.54 8.83 -5.79
CA PHE A 37 -3.85 8.62 -5.18
C PHE A 37 -4.94 9.22 -6.06
N THR A 38 -5.88 8.41 -6.52
CA THR A 38 -6.96 8.83 -7.42
C THR A 38 -8.26 8.15 -7.03
N GLY A 39 -9.34 8.93 -6.88
CA GLY A 39 -10.69 8.38 -6.69
C GLY A 39 -10.86 7.44 -5.49
N GLY A 40 -10.12 7.64 -4.40
CA GLY A 40 -10.16 6.75 -3.23
C GLY A 40 -9.20 5.56 -3.30
N PHE A 41 -8.39 5.43 -4.35
CA PHE A 41 -7.41 4.35 -4.51
C PHE A 41 -5.98 4.88 -4.41
N TYR A 42 -5.19 4.26 -3.54
CA TYR A 42 -3.74 4.44 -3.45
C TYR A 42 -3.07 3.57 -4.51
N THR A 43 -2.24 4.19 -5.35
CA THR A 43 -1.31 3.46 -6.22
C THR A 43 0.01 3.31 -5.48
N VAL A 44 0.44 2.08 -5.25
CA VAL A 44 1.67 1.74 -4.56
C VAL A 44 2.62 0.97 -5.46
N GLN A 45 3.92 1.17 -5.25
CA GLN A 45 4.94 0.42 -5.97
C GLN A 45 5.52 -0.69 -5.08
N VAL A 46 5.50 -1.93 -5.56
CA VAL A 46 6.04 -3.10 -4.85
C VAL A 46 6.97 -3.85 -5.81
N GLN A 47 8.27 -3.91 -5.48
CA GLN A 47 9.28 -4.58 -6.32
C GLN A 47 9.39 -4.06 -7.76
N GLY A 48 8.94 -2.82 -8.03
CA GLY A 48 8.97 -2.20 -9.36
C GLY A 48 7.60 -2.16 -10.04
N ASP A 49 6.68 -3.05 -9.67
CA ASP A 49 5.32 -3.10 -10.18
C ASP A 49 4.37 -2.18 -9.39
N THR A 50 3.35 -1.65 -10.07
CA THR A 50 2.34 -0.77 -9.47
C THR A 50 1.05 -1.52 -9.16
N TYR A 51 0.53 -1.36 -7.95
CA TYR A 51 -0.71 -1.96 -7.48
C TYR A 51 -1.65 -0.89 -6.93
N THR A 52 -2.94 -1.09 -7.08
CA THR A 52 -3.97 -0.18 -6.54
C THR A 52 -4.63 -0.79 -5.30
N VAL A 53 -4.71 0.00 -4.23
CA VAL A 53 -5.33 -0.38 -2.95
C VAL A 53 -6.38 0.65 -2.60
N HIS A 54 -7.59 0.19 -2.30
CA HIS A 54 -8.66 1.10 -1.90
C HIS A 54 -8.38 1.69 -0.51
N SER A 55 -8.71 2.97 -0.30
CA SER A 55 -8.38 3.67 0.95
C SER A 55 -9.07 3.11 2.18
N SER A 56 -10.18 2.38 2.02
CA SER A 56 -10.85 1.67 3.12
C SER A 56 -10.05 0.47 3.63
N ASP A 57 -9.11 -0.03 2.83
CA ASP A 57 -8.29 -1.20 3.16
C ASP A 57 -6.92 -0.84 3.75
N VAL A 58 -6.61 0.45 3.86
CA VAL A 58 -5.37 0.93 4.48
C VAL A 58 -5.63 1.38 5.92
N GLY A 59 -4.76 0.96 6.84
CA GLY A 59 -4.93 1.26 8.26
C GLY A 59 -4.39 2.62 8.69
N ALA A 60 -3.33 3.10 8.04
CA ALA A 60 -2.73 4.39 8.31
C ALA A 60 -1.98 4.89 7.06
N ASN A 61 -2.28 6.13 6.66
CA ASN A 61 -1.48 6.85 5.68
C ASN A 61 -0.36 7.58 6.42
N TYR A 62 0.89 7.22 6.12
CA TYR A 62 2.07 7.89 6.65
C TYR A 62 2.55 8.87 5.58
N THR A 63 2.05 10.10 5.65
CA THR A 63 2.69 11.23 5.00
C THR A 63 3.88 11.62 5.85
N SER A 64 5.11 11.44 5.34
CA SER A 64 6.25 12.13 5.94
C SER A 64 5.99 13.63 5.78
N LYS A 65 5.48 14.27 6.84
CA LYS A 65 5.51 15.72 6.99
C LYS A 65 6.97 16.11 6.89
N GLY A 66 7.38 16.58 5.72
CA GLY A 66 8.48 17.53 5.65
C GLY A 66 8.07 18.67 6.55
N GLY A 67 8.79 18.84 7.65
CA GLY A 67 8.63 19.99 8.52
C GLY A 67 8.77 21.26 7.71
N SER A 68 7.92 22.22 8.00
CA SER A 68 8.11 23.63 7.68
C SER A 68 7.65 24.40 8.90
#